data_AF-A0A359D7Z1-F1
#
_entry.id   AF-A0A359D7Z1-F1
#
_cell.length_a   1.000
_cell.length_b   1.000
_cell.length_c   1.000
_cell.angle_alpha   90.00
_cell.angle_beta   90.00
_cell.angle_gamma   90.00
#
_symmetry.space_group_name_H-M   'P 1'
#
loop_
_entity.id
_entity.type
_entity.pdbx_description
1 polymer ?
#
loop_
_entity_poly.entity_id
_entity_poly.type
_entity_poly.pdbx_seq_one_letter_code
_entity_poly.pdbx_strand_id
1 'polypeptide(L)'
;GKPIHAECGGMLYLLDKLTDKQGASGRMLGLLAGEATLQPRLTALALQDAELPEGRLRGHTFHHSALTTALTPLARGECPNYQRTAEAVYRLGRLTASYIHFYLPSDPLAAAALFMPDERR
;
A
#
# COMPACT_ATOMS: atom_id res chain seq x y z
N GLY A 1 -9.26 -15.03 -8.74
CA GLY A 1 -8.45 -14.29 -9.73
C GLY A 1 -6.97 -14.50 -9.46
N LYS A 2 -6.09 -13.96 -10.31
CA LYS A 2 -4.63 -13.89 -10.06
C LYS A 2 -4.33 -12.91 -8.91
N PRO A 3 -3.21 -13.08 -8.17
CA PRO A 3 -2.84 -12.14 -7.10
C PRO A 3 -2.46 -10.78 -7.69
N ILE A 4 -2.72 -9.71 -6.94
CA ILE A 4 -2.30 -8.34 -7.27
C ILE A 4 -1.53 -7.80 -6.08
N HIS A 5 -0.29 -7.37 -6.31
CA HIS A 5 0.52 -6.62 -5.35
C HIS A 5 0.77 -5.24 -5.92
N ALA A 6 0.31 -4.19 -5.22
CA ALA A 6 0.32 -2.83 -5.74
C ALA A 6 0.90 -1.85 -4.71
N GLU A 7 2.02 -1.23 -5.07
CA GLU A 7 2.75 -0.31 -4.19
C GLU A 7 2.66 1.13 -4.70
N CYS A 8 2.50 2.08 -3.80
CA CYS A 8 2.52 3.53 -4.07
C CYS A 8 1.69 3.90 -5.31
N GLY A 9 2.31 4.33 -6.41
CA GLY A 9 1.60 4.66 -7.66
C GLY A 9 0.75 3.52 -8.21
N GLY A 10 1.17 2.28 -8.03
CA GLY A 10 0.37 1.10 -8.35
C GLY A 10 -0.90 1.04 -7.51
N MET A 11 -0.80 1.26 -6.20
CA MET A 11 -1.98 1.37 -5.32
C MET A 11 -2.87 2.54 -5.73
N LEU A 12 -2.31 3.71 -6.04
CA LEU A 12 -3.08 4.89 -6.47
C LEU A 12 -3.92 4.59 -7.71
N TYR A 13 -3.40 3.81 -8.66
CA TYR A 13 -4.12 3.43 -9.87
C TYR A 13 -5.30 2.47 -9.61
N LEU A 14 -5.29 1.76 -8.48
CA LEU A 14 -6.38 0.87 -8.09
C LEU A 14 -7.55 1.59 -7.40
N LEU A 15 -7.35 2.83 -6.95
CA LEU A 15 -8.37 3.63 -6.25
C LEU A 15 -9.56 3.97 -7.15
N ASP A 16 -10.57 4.66 -6.61
CA ASP A 16 -11.69 5.20 -7.40
C ASP A 16 -11.27 6.44 -8.20
N LYS A 17 -10.45 7.30 -7.59
CA LYS A 17 -10.09 8.62 -8.13
C LYS A 17 -8.70 9.08 -7.68
N LEU A 18 -7.98 9.76 -8.58
CA LEU A 18 -6.76 10.49 -8.26
C LEU A 18 -6.92 11.94 -8.71
N THR A 19 -6.62 12.87 -7.80
CA THR A 19 -6.59 14.31 -8.05
C THR A 19 -5.14 14.80 -8.11
N ASP A 20 -4.78 15.54 -9.14
CA ASP A 20 -3.44 16.10 -9.32
C ASP A 20 -3.22 17.37 -8.49
N LYS A 21 -2.03 17.95 -8.61
CA LYS A 21 -1.63 19.16 -7.87
C LYS A 21 -2.36 20.42 -8.35
N GLN A 22 -2.97 20.37 -9.53
CA GLN A 22 -3.75 21.45 -10.15
C GLN A 22 -5.26 21.32 -9.85
N GLY A 23 -5.66 20.26 -9.14
CA GLY A 23 -7.05 19.97 -8.79
C GLY A 23 -7.81 19.19 -9.88
N ALA A 24 -7.16 18.83 -11.00
CA ALA A 24 -7.80 18.00 -12.00
C ALA A 24 -7.89 16.56 -11.49
N SER A 25 -9.06 15.94 -11.66
CA SER A 25 -9.35 14.61 -11.13
C SER A 25 -9.64 13.62 -12.26
N GLY A 26 -9.05 12.44 -12.17
CA GLY A 26 -9.29 11.33 -13.09
C GLY A 26 -9.86 10.11 -12.38
N ARG A 27 -10.79 9.40 -13.03
CA ARG A 27 -11.27 8.09 -12.59
C ARG A 27 -10.17 7.06 -12.76
N MET A 28 -9.92 6.29 -11.70
CA MET A 28 -8.96 5.20 -11.67
C MET A 28 -9.71 3.85 -11.84
N LEU A 29 -9.08 2.71 -11.58
CA LEU A 29 -9.69 1.40 -11.85
C LEU A 29 -10.89 1.06 -10.95
N GLY A 30 -11.00 1.67 -9.77
CA GLY A 30 -12.08 1.39 -8.81
C GLY A 30 -12.04 -0.02 -8.22
N LEU A 31 -10.85 -0.61 -8.09
CA LEU A 31 -10.66 -1.92 -7.44
C LEU A 31 -10.51 -1.80 -5.91
N LEU A 32 -10.08 -0.64 -5.42
CA LEU A 32 -9.99 -0.28 -4.02
C LEU A 32 -10.81 0.97 -3.76
N ALA A 33 -11.74 0.89 -2.82
CA ALA A 33 -12.54 2.05 -2.43
C ALA A 33 -11.64 3.13 -1.82
N GLY A 34 -11.64 4.32 -2.39
CA GLY A 34 -10.86 5.44 -1.88
C GLY A 34 -10.42 6.41 -2.97
N GLU A 35 -9.89 7.54 -2.53
CA GLU A 35 -9.44 8.62 -3.39
C GLU A 35 -8.12 9.16 -2.88
N ALA A 36 -7.24 9.55 -3.79
CA ALA A 36 -5.98 10.18 -3.44
C ALA A 36 -5.82 11.56 -4.07
N THR A 37 -5.10 12.45 -3.39
CA THR A 37 -4.76 13.78 -3.91
C THR A 37 -3.25 13.99 -3.84
N LEU A 38 -2.63 14.33 -4.97
CA LEU A 38 -1.22 14.69 -5.04
C LEU A 38 -0.97 16.01 -4.29
N GLN A 39 0.03 16.00 -3.42
CA GLN A 39 0.43 17.10 -2.58
C GLN A 39 1.65 17.83 -3.17
N PRO A 40 1.76 19.16 -3.00
CA PRO A 40 2.92 19.91 -3.48
C PRO A 40 4.20 19.56 -2.71
N ARG A 41 4.07 19.14 -1.44
CA ARG A 41 5.18 18.75 -0.55
C ARG A 41 5.16 17.25 -0.28
N LEU A 42 6.29 16.75 0.20
CA LEU A 42 6.44 15.36 0.62
C LEU A 42 5.46 15.07 1.76
N THR A 43 4.67 14.01 1.61
CA THR A 43 3.67 13.61 2.62
C THR A 43 4.28 12.66 3.64
N ALA A 44 5.05 11.68 3.18
CA ALA A 44 5.67 10.68 4.04
C ALA A 44 7.03 10.25 3.51
N LEU A 45 7.97 10.06 4.44
CA LEU A 45 9.26 9.40 4.21
C LEU A 45 9.69 8.70 5.50
N ALA A 46 9.78 7.37 5.46
CA ALA A 46 10.21 6.57 6.60
C ALA A 46 10.60 5.16 6.16
N LEU A 47 11.48 4.50 6.92
CA LEU A 47 11.55 3.04 6.90
C LEU A 47 10.27 2.47 7.52
N GLN A 48 9.86 1.30 7.05
CA GLN A 48 8.65 0.62 7.50
C GLN A 48 8.95 -0.86 7.72
N ASP A 49 8.40 -1.41 8.79
CA ASP A 49 8.33 -2.84 9.07
C ASP A 49 6.86 -3.21 9.25
N ALA A 50 6.33 -4.15 8.46
CA ALA A 50 4.92 -4.54 8.53
C ALA A 50 4.78 -6.04 8.82
N GLU A 51 4.10 -6.35 9.91
CA GLU A 51 3.71 -7.71 10.26
C GLU A 51 2.45 -8.10 9.47
N LEU A 52 2.58 -9.07 8.56
CA LEU A 52 1.48 -9.60 7.75
C LEU A 52 1.20 -11.07 8.14
N PRO A 53 0.03 -11.63 7.79
CA PRO A 53 -0.23 -13.05 7.98
C PRO A 53 0.80 -13.98 7.32
N GLU A 54 1.44 -13.51 6.24
CA GLU A 54 2.49 -14.24 5.51
C GLU A 54 3.87 -14.18 6.19
N GLY A 55 4.06 -13.27 7.14
CA GLY A 55 5.34 -12.96 7.76
C GLY A 55 5.67 -11.47 7.74
N ARG A 56 6.91 -11.14 8.09
CA ARG A 56 7.32 -9.75 8.32
C ARG A 56 8.08 -9.17 7.13
N LEU A 57 7.53 -8.13 6.52
CA LEU A 57 8.16 -7.45 5.38
C LEU A 57 8.65 -6.05 5.77
N ARG A 58 9.90 -5.76 5.40
CA ARG A 58 10.51 -4.44 5.58
C ARG A 58 10.49 -3.68 4.27
N GLY A 59 10.49 -2.36 4.37
CA GLY A 59 10.44 -1.49 3.22
C GLY A 59 10.61 -0.03 3.59
N HIS A 60 10.15 0.83 2.70
CA HIS A 60 10.13 2.26 2.94
C HIS A 60 8.88 2.89 2.34
N THR A 61 8.45 4.01 2.91
CA THR A 61 7.46 4.90 2.32
C THR A 61 8.17 6.13 1.80
N PHE A 62 7.76 6.59 0.62
CA PHE A 62 8.16 7.86 0.02
C PHE A 62 7.06 8.30 -0.96
N HIS A 63 6.19 9.22 -0.54
CA HIS A 63 5.13 9.70 -1.43
C HIS A 63 4.69 11.15 -1.16
N HIS A 64 4.11 11.73 -2.21
CA HIS A 64 3.53 13.07 -2.25
C HIS A 64 2.01 12.98 -2.46
N SER A 65 1.32 12.04 -1.81
CA SER A 65 -0.13 11.91 -1.96
C SER A 65 -0.80 11.64 -0.62
N ALA A 66 -1.99 12.17 -0.44
CA ALA A 66 -2.83 11.89 0.72
C ALA A 66 -4.00 11.01 0.29
N LEU A 67 -4.23 9.92 1.02
CA LEU A 67 -5.30 8.96 0.78
C LEU A 67 -6.48 9.23 1.71
N THR A 68 -7.68 9.24 1.15
CA THR A 68 -8.95 9.17 1.89
C THR A 68 -9.64 7.87 1.52
N THR A 69 -9.87 7.00 2.49
CA THR A 69 -10.53 5.71 2.28
C THR A 69 -11.28 5.27 3.53
N ALA A 70 -12.37 4.52 3.34
CA ALA A 70 -13.08 3.82 4.40
C ALA A 70 -12.57 2.39 4.63
N LEU A 71 -11.59 1.94 3.86
CA LEU A 71 -11.00 0.61 4.01
C LEU A 71 -10.33 0.47 5.37
N THR A 72 -10.58 -0.65 6.03
CA THR A 72 -9.84 -1.02 7.24
C THR A 72 -8.50 -1.63 6.82
N PRO A 73 -7.36 -1.14 7.34
CA PRO A 73 -6.07 -1.73 7.05
C PRO A 73 -5.99 -3.15 7.63
N LEU A 74 -5.36 -4.06 6.89
CA LEU A 74 -4.98 -5.37 7.41
C LEU A 74 -3.88 -5.22 8.47
N ALA A 75 -2.89 -4.37 8.18
CA ALA A 75 -1.76 -4.08 9.03
C ALA A 75 -1.34 -2.62 8.84
N ARG A 76 -0.54 -2.12 9.77
CA ARG A 76 0.17 -0.84 9.63
C ARG A 76 1.66 -1.07 9.79
N GLY A 77 2.45 -0.39 8.97
CA GLY A 77 3.89 -0.37 9.12
C GLY A 77 4.29 0.33 10.41
N GLU A 78 5.38 -0.14 11.01
CA GLU A 78 6.05 0.45 12.14
C GLU A 78 7.36 1.08 11.67
N CYS A 79 7.65 2.30 12.12
CA CYS A 79 8.92 2.93 11.82
C CYS A 79 9.92 2.67 12.96
N PRO A 80 11.08 2.04 12.68
CA PRO A 80 12.04 1.67 13.72
C PRO A 80 12.75 2.87 14.35
N ASN A 81 12.89 3.98 13.61
CA ASN A 81 13.72 5.12 14.02
C ASN A 81 12.90 6.39 14.30
N TYR A 82 11.61 6.45 13.95
CA TYR A 82 10.72 7.58 14.24
C TYR A 82 9.25 7.29 13.92
N GLN A 83 8.38 7.14 14.93
CA GLN A 83 6.98 6.69 14.79
C GLN A 83 6.01 7.66 14.09
N ARG A 84 6.47 8.68 13.36
CA ARG A 84 5.56 9.65 12.70
C ARG A 84 4.78 9.07 11.53
N THR A 85 5.22 7.96 10.95
CA THR A 85 4.57 7.37 9.79
C THR A 85 4.31 5.89 10.02
N ALA A 86 3.04 5.50 9.86
CA ALA A 86 2.56 4.14 9.97
C ALA A 86 1.65 3.83 8.78
N GLU A 87 2.27 3.48 7.65
CA GLU A 87 1.55 3.25 6.40
C GLU A 87 0.63 2.05 6.51
N ALA A 88 -0.58 2.20 5.96
CA ALA A 88 -1.53 1.10 5.91
C ALA A 88 -1.13 0.09 4.83
N VAL A 89 -1.34 -1.19 5.14
CA VAL A 89 -1.40 -2.28 4.17
C VAL A 89 -2.86 -2.70 4.09
N TYR A 90 -3.47 -2.58 2.91
CA TYR A 90 -4.84 -2.97 2.64
C TYR A 90 -4.87 -4.33 1.96
N ARG A 91 -5.90 -5.13 2.26
CA ARG A 91 -6.13 -6.41 1.59
C ARG A 91 -7.61 -6.60 1.26
N LEU A 92 -7.89 -6.87 -0.02
CA LEU A 92 -9.22 -7.23 -0.52
C LEU A 92 -9.12 -8.51 -1.35
N GLY A 93 -9.50 -9.64 -0.76
CA GLY A 93 -9.25 -10.96 -1.36
C GLY A 93 -7.76 -11.16 -1.64
N ARG A 94 -7.39 -11.39 -2.91
CA ARG A 94 -6.00 -11.61 -3.35
C ARG A 94 -5.28 -10.33 -3.84
N LEU A 95 -5.82 -9.16 -3.50
CA LEU A 95 -5.21 -7.86 -3.77
C LEU A 95 -4.59 -7.33 -2.47
N THR A 96 -3.28 -7.15 -2.44
CA THR A 96 -2.55 -6.44 -1.38
C THR A 96 -2.03 -5.12 -1.91
N ALA A 97 -2.28 -4.03 -1.19
CA ALA A 97 -1.82 -2.71 -1.62
C ALA A 97 -1.37 -1.83 -0.45
N SER A 98 -0.34 -1.01 -0.68
CA SER A 98 0.21 -0.11 0.33
C SER A 98 0.99 1.05 -0.29
N TYR A 99 1.22 2.11 0.48
CA TYR A 99 2.26 3.10 0.17
C TYR A 99 3.68 2.59 0.46
N ILE A 100 3.81 1.49 1.22
CA ILE A 100 5.10 0.87 1.49
C ILE A 100 5.62 0.24 0.19
N HIS A 101 6.83 0.63 -0.18
CA HIS A 101 7.67 -0.08 -1.13
C HIS A 101 8.39 -1.20 -0.38
N PHE A 102 7.88 -2.42 -0.49
CA PHE A 102 8.46 -3.55 0.22
C PHE A 102 9.79 -3.95 -0.42
N TYR A 103 10.81 -4.09 0.41
CA TYR A 103 12.03 -4.75 0.02
C TYR A 103 11.78 -6.26 0.13
N LEU A 104 11.21 -6.87 -0.91
CA LEU A 104 10.83 -8.29 -0.94
C LEU A 104 11.94 -9.25 -0.45
N PRO A 105 13.24 -9.02 -0.71
CA PRO A 105 14.30 -9.86 -0.15
C PRO A 105 14.44 -9.79 1.39
N SER A 106 13.72 -8.90 2.08
CA SER A 106 13.75 -8.80 3.54
C SER A 106 13.24 -10.07 4.23
N ASP A 107 12.30 -10.74 3.57
CA ASP A 107 11.77 -12.07 3.90
C ASP A 107 11.23 -12.72 2.60
N PRO A 108 12.08 -13.48 1.88
CA PRO A 108 11.68 -14.06 0.59
C PRO A 108 10.52 -15.04 0.67
N LEU A 109 10.34 -15.72 1.82
CA LEU A 109 9.25 -16.69 2.00
C LEU A 109 7.91 -15.96 2.17
N ALA A 110 7.88 -14.92 3.02
CA ALA A 110 6.70 -14.06 3.17
C ALA A 110 6.35 -13.36 1.84
N ALA A 111 7.35 -12.86 1.12
CA ALA A 111 7.17 -12.23 -0.17
C ALA A 111 6.59 -13.21 -1.22
N ALA A 112 7.08 -14.44 -1.28
CA ALA A 112 6.54 -15.45 -2.18
C ALA A 112 5.09 -15.81 -1.83
N ALA A 113 4.78 -15.93 -0.54
CA ALA A 113 3.44 -16.27 -0.05
C ALA A 113 2.36 -15.27 -0.50
N LEU A 114 2.69 -13.98 -0.70
CA LEU A 114 1.78 -12.98 -1.27
C LEU A 114 1.22 -13.37 -2.66
N PHE A 115 1.95 -14.19 -3.41
CA PHE A 115 1.59 -14.59 -4.78
C PHE A 115 1.07 -16.02 -4.88
N MET A 116 1.20 -16.81 -3.81
CA MET A 116 0.75 -18.20 -3.78
C MET A 116 -0.79 -18.27 -3.80
N PRO A 117 -1.37 -19.37 -4.32
CA PRO A 117 -2.81 -19.63 -4.17
C PRO A 117 -3.15 -19.86 -2.69
N ASP A 118 -4.31 -19.36 -2.23
CA ASP A 118 -4.86 -19.76 -0.95
C ASP A 118 -5.15 -21.28 -0.99
N GLU A 119 -4.58 -22.05 -0.06
CA GLU A 119 -4.86 -23.49 0.08
C GLU A 119 -6.28 -23.76 0.61
N ARG A 120 -7.00 -22.72 1.05
CA ARG A 120 -8.42 -22.78 1.39
C ARG A 120 -9.27 -22.70 0.12
N ARG A 121 -9.45 -23.85 -0.52
CA ARG A 121 -10.55 -24.10 -1.47
C ARG A 121 -11.33 -25.33 -1.05
#